data_AF-A0A838B594-F1
#
_entry.id   AF-A0A838B594-F1
#
_cell.length_a   1.000
_cell.length_b   1.000
_cell.length_c   1.000
_cell.angle_alpha   90.00
_cell.angle_beta   90.00
_cell.angle_gamma   90.00
#
_symmetry.space_group_name_H-M   'P 1'
#
loop_
_entity.id
_entity.type
_entity.pdbx_description
1 polymer ?
#
loop_
_entity_poly.entity_id
_entity_poly.type
_entity_poly.pdbx_seq_one_letter_code
_entity_poly.pdbx_strand_id
1 'polypeptide(L)'
;MDIQFAEIEVFAPKAEAAWAALQRQYASRISGPEIDHLLACFVLGLTSPACGEGDPGFHFDLCRALVAINLSPERTETALHTVPEPTQPWVASACQLIEKQGVKIGLSLRETTGNFKDFLAVEASDAAHQSAQAIAREN
;
A
#
# COMPACT_ATOMS: atom_id res chain seq x y z
N MET A 1 -12.66 8.96 -9.51
CA MET A 1 -11.54 8.92 -10.46
C MET A 1 -10.95 7.53 -10.29
N ASP A 2 -11.17 6.64 -11.25
CA ASP A 2 -10.61 5.30 -11.25
C ASP A 2 -9.15 5.43 -11.67
N ILE A 3 -8.26 5.55 -10.69
CA ILE A 3 -6.84 5.60 -10.96
C ILE A 3 -6.42 4.16 -11.26
N GLN A 4 -6.22 3.86 -12.54
CA GLN A 4 -5.64 2.60 -13.00
C GLN A 4 -4.13 2.69 -12.85
N PHE A 5 -3.66 2.55 -11.61
CA PHE A 5 -2.24 2.44 -11.34
C PHE A 5 -1.74 1.12 -11.95
N ALA A 6 -0.86 1.19 -12.95
CA ALA A 6 -0.15 0.02 -13.44
C ALA A 6 0.64 -0.68 -12.31
N GLU A 7 0.98 0.08 -11.27
CA GLU A 7 1.60 -0.35 -10.03
C GLU A 7 0.70 -1.32 -9.23
N ILE A 8 -0.63 -1.16 -9.28
CA ILE A 8 -1.55 -2.09 -8.60
C ILE A 8 -1.36 -3.50 -9.15
N GLU A 9 -1.20 -3.68 -10.46
CA GLU A 9 -1.04 -5.01 -11.06
C GLU A 9 0.21 -5.74 -10.53
N VAL A 10 1.26 -4.99 -10.20
CA VAL A 10 2.52 -5.54 -9.65
C VAL A 10 2.37 -5.94 -8.19
N PHE A 11 1.69 -5.12 -7.39
CA PHE A 11 1.59 -5.32 -5.94
C PHE A 11 0.37 -6.16 -5.50
N ALA A 12 -0.73 -6.12 -6.25
CA ALA A 12 -2.00 -6.77 -5.89
C ALA A 12 -1.84 -8.26 -5.56
N PRO A 13 -1.14 -9.09 -6.36
CA PRO A 13 -0.99 -10.51 -6.04
C PRO A 13 -0.28 -10.75 -4.70
N LYS A 14 0.58 -9.82 -4.25
CA LYS A 14 1.25 -9.91 -2.94
C LYS A 14 0.34 -9.46 -1.80
N ALA A 15 -0.44 -8.41 -2.01
CA ALA A 15 -1.43 -7.95 -1.04
C ALA A 15 -2.50 -9.03 -0.78
N GLU A 16 -3.04 -9.65 -1.83
CA GLU A 16 -4.01 -10.75 -1.73
C GLU A 16 -3.42 -11.98 -1.03
N ALA A 17 -2.19 -12.37 -1.38
CA ALA A 17 -1.52 -13.49 -0.75
C ALA A 17 -1.26 -13.24 0.75
N ALA A 18 -0.85 -12.02 1.11
CA ALA A 18 -0.67 -11.62 2.50
C ALA A 18 -2.01 -11.62 3.26
N TRP A 19 -3.07 -11.10 2.65
CA TRP A 19 -4.41 -11.13 3.23
C TRP A 19 -4.88 -12.56 3.52
N ALA A 20 -4.77 -13.47 2.55
CA ALA A 20 -5.13 -14.87 2.73
C ALA A 20 -4.29 -15.54 3.84
N ALA A 21 -3.01 -15.19 3.97
CA ALA A 21 -2.15 -15.69 5.05
C ALA A 21 -2.56 -15.15 6.43
N LEU A 22 -2.82 -13.85 6.53
CA LEU A 22 -3.29 -13.18 7.74
C LEU A 22 -4.61 -13.79 8.24
N GLN A 23 -5.59 -13.95 7.35
CA GLN A 23 -6.87 -14.57 7.67
C GLN A 23 -6.68 -16.00 8.20
N ARG A 24 -5.89 -16.82 7.52
CA ARG A 24 -5.64 -18.21 7.93
C ARG A 24 -4.97 -18.31 9.31
N GLN A 25 -4.04 -17.42 9.62
CA GLN A 25 -3.22 -17.53 10.83
C GLN A 25 -3.85 -16.84 12.05
N TYR A 26 -4.61 -15.77 11.83
CA TYR A 26 -4.96 -14.83 12.89
C TYR A 26 -6.46 -14.53 13.04
N ALA A 27 -7.32 -14.91 12.08
CA ALA A 27 -8.77 -14.62 12.14
C ALA A 27 -9.49 -15.12 13.41
N SER A 28 -8.99 -16.17 14.05
CA SER A 28 -9.54 -16.71 15.30
C SER A 28 -8.81 -16.23 16.55
N ARG A 29 -7.78 -15.39 16.43
CA ARG A 29 -6.84 -15.04 17.50
C ARG A 29 -6.85 -13.57 17.88
N ILE A 30 -7.21 -12.71 16.96
CA ILE A 30 -7.25 -11.25 17.11
C ILE A 30 -8.50 -10.70 16.43
N SER A 31 -8.84 -9.45 16.70
CA SER A 31 -10.03 -8.82 16.15
C SER A 31 -9.90 -8.53 14.64
N GLY A 32 -11.05 -8.35 13.98
CA GLY A 32 -11.09 -7.93 12.57
C GLY A 32 -10.29 -6.66 12.29
N PRO A 33 -10.48 -5.56 13.05
CA PRO A 33 -9.70 -4.33 12.87
C PRO A 33 -8.19 -4.52 13.01
N GLU A 34 -7.72 -5.38 13.92
CA GLU A 34 -6.29 -5.69 14.03
C GLU A 34 -5.76 -6.39 12.77
N ILE A 35 -6.53 -7.31 12.17
CA ILE A 35 -6.12 -8.00 10.94
C ILE A 35 -6.11 -7.02 9.75
N ASP A 36 -7.11 -6.15 9.67
CA ASP A 36 -7.21 -5.12 8.64
C ASP A 36 -6.01 -4.16 8.72
N HIS A 37 -5.66 -3.75 9.93
CA HIS A 37 -4.50 -2.89 10.16
C HIS A 37 -3.17 -3.60 9.86
N LEU A 38 -3.04 -4.90 10.16
CA LEU A 38 -1.85 -5.69 9.77
C LEU A 38 -1.69 -5.76 8.24
N LEU A 39 -2.80 -5.86 7.48
CA LEU A 39 -2.75 -5.77 6.02
C LEU A 39 -2.27 -4.39 5.57
N ALA A 40 -2.78 -3.31 6.19
CA ALA A 40 -2.32 -1.95 5.89
C ALA A 40 -0.82 -1.76 6.15
N CYS A 41 -0.30 -2.23 7.29
CA CYS A 41 1.14 -2.21 7.58
C CYS A 41 1.96 -3.00 6.55
N PHE A 42 1.47 -4.18 6.13
CA PHE A 42 2.13 -4.97 5.09
C PHE A 42 2.18 -4.21 3.76
N VAL A 43 1.06 -3.63 3.33
CA VAL A 43 0.96 -2.88 2.07
C VAL A 43 1.84 -1.65 2.10
N LEU A 44 1.87 -0.91 3.21
CA LEU A 44 2.77 0.23 3.40
C LEU A 44 4.23 -0.18 3.19
N GLY A 45 4.66 -1.27 3.86
CA GLY A 45 6.00 -1.81 3.68
C GLY A 45 6.26 -2.27 2.24
N LEU A 46 5.30 -2.96 1.62
CA LEU A 46 5.39 -3.50 0.26
C LEU A 46 5.66 -2.41 -0.80
N THR A 47 5.00 -1.27 -0.68
CA THR A 47 5.06 -0.19 -1.68
C THR A 47 6.18 0.82 -1.38
N SER A 48 6.63 0.93 -0.13
CA SER A 48 7.66 1.88 0.29
C SER A 48 8.97 1.82 -0.52
N PRO A 49 9.52 0.66 -0.91
CA PRO A 49 10.73 0.60 -1.74
C PRO A 49 10.60 1.24 -3.12
N ALA A 50 9.38 1.33 -3.66
CA ALA A 50 9.10 1.94 -4.95
C ALA A 50 8.66 3.40 -4.80
N CYS A 51 7.86 3.71 -3.78
CA CYS A 51 7.14 4.99 -3.68
C CYS A 51 7.53 5.86 -2.49
N GLY A 52 8.28 5.32 -1.51
CA GLY A 52 8.51 5.96 -0.21
C GLY A 52 9.40 7.21 -0.24
N GLU A 53 10.14 7.45 -1.32
CA GLU A 53 10.89 8.69 -1.57
C GLU A 53 10.15 9.65 -2.53
N GLY A 54 8.99 9.24 -3.06
CA GLY A 54 8.18 9.99 -4.02
C GLY A 54 7.10 10.86 -3.36
N ASP A 55 6.04 11.16 -4.10
CA ASP A 55 4.89 11.92 -3.57
C ASP A 55 4.14 11.12 -2.49
N PRO A 56 4.02 11.64 -1.25
CA PRO A 56 3.26 10.97 -0.19
C PRO A 56 1.77 10.80 -0.51
N GLY A 57 1.18 11.72 -1.30
CA GLY A 57 -0.22 11.62 -1.72
C GLY A 57 -0.45 10.40 -2.61
N PHE A 58 0.34 10.28 -3.67
CA PHE A 58 0.39 9.10 -4.53
C PHE A 58 0.63 7.80 -3.74
N HIS A 59 1.62 7.77 -2.85
CA HIS A 59 1.93 6.56 -2.08
C HIS A 59 0.76 6.15 -1.19
N PHE A 60 0.08 7.11 -0.56
CA PHE A 60 -1.12 6.85 0.22
C PHE A 60 -2.26 6.31 -0.64
N ASP A 61 -2.52 6.90 -1.80
CA ASP A 61 -3.58 6.43 -2.71
C ASP A 61 -3.31 5.02 -3.26
N LEU A 62 -2.06 4.69 -3.57
CA LEU A 62 -1.67 3.34 -3.95
C LEU A 62 -1.90 2.35 -2.80
N CYS A 63 -1.51 2.71 -1.56
CA CYS A 63 -1.79 1.88 -0.39
C CYS A 63 -3.29 1.66 -0.20
N ARG A 64 -4.09 2.73 -0.34
CA ARG A 64 -5.55 2.68 -0.23
C ARG A 64 -6.16 1.75 -1.26
N ALA A 65 -5.76 1.86 -2.52
CA ALA A 65 -6.24 0.99 -3.58
C ALA A 65 -5.89 -0.49 -3.33
N LEU A 66 -4.67 -0.79 -2.89
CA LEU A 66 -4.23 -2.17 -2.62
C LEU A 66 -4.94 -2.80 -1.42
N VAL A 67 -5.22 -2.03 -0.37
CA VAL A 67 -6.00 -2.51 0.78
C VAL A 67 -7.47 -2.74 0.37
N ALA A 68 -8.04 -1.86 -0.46
CA ALA A 68 -9.42 -1.95 -0.94
C ALA A 68 -9.71 -3.20 -1.81
N ILE A 69 -8.68 -3.88 -2.33
CA ILE A 69 -8.85 -5.16 -3.03
C ILE A 69 -9.50 -6.21 -2.11
N ASN A 70 -9.19 -6.17 -0.81
CA ASN A 70 -9.55 -7.21 0.14
C ASN A 70 -10.59 -6.77 1.18
N LEU A 71 -10.79 -5.45 1.33
CA LEU A 71 -11.63 -4.86 2.37
C LEU A 71 -12.79 -4.06 1.75
N SER A 72 -13.89 -3.91 2.50
CA SER A 72 -14.92 -2.94 2.13
C SER A 72 -14.36 -1.51 2.22
N PRO A 73 -15.00 -0.52 1.58
CA PRO A 73 -14.56 0.87 1.67
C PRO A 73 -14.42 1.36 3.11
N GLU A 74 -15.39 1.06 3.98
CA GLU A 74 -15.39 1.50 5.38
C GLU A 74 -14.24 0.88 6.17
N ARG A 75 -13.97 -0.40 5.93
CA ARG A 75 -12.87 -1.12 6.58
C ARG A 75 -11.50 -0.66 6.09
N THR A 76 -11.40 -0.34 4.80
CA THR A 76 -10.19 0.23 4.21
C THR A 76 -9.83 1.54 4.88
N GLU A 77 -10.77 2.49 4.95
CA GLU A 77 -10.52 3.80 5.58
C GLU A 77 -10.17 3.64 7.07
N THR A 78 -10.88 2.76 7.78
CA THR A 78 -10.58 2.49 9.19
C THR A 78 -9.17 1.94 9.39
N ALA A 79 -8.75 0.97 8.57
CA ALA A 79 -7.45 0.32 8.66
C ALA A 79 -6.26 1.28 8.39
N LEU A 80 -6.47 2.25 7.50
CA LEU A 80 -5.44 3.21 7.07
C LEU A 80 -5.33 4.40 8.03
N HIS A 81 -6.42 4.81 8.67
CA HIS A 81 -6.46 6.01 9.51
C HIS A 81 -6.41 5.73 11.01
N THR A 82 -6.69 4.51 11.45
CA THR A 82 -6.78 4.17 12.88
C THR A 82 -5.89 2.99 13.22
N VAL A 83 -5.11 3.14 14.28
CA VAL A 83 -4.41 2.01 14.91
C VAL A 83 -5.34 1.40 15.96
N PRO A 84 -5.77 0.14 15.82
CA PRO A 84 -6.65 -0.51 16.78
C PRO A 84 -5.94 -0.81 18.10
N GLU A 85 -6.68 -0.80 19.21
CA GLU A 85 -6.16 -1.23 20.50
C GLU A 85 -5.82 -2.73 20.46
N PRO A 86 -4.59 -3.15 20.80
CA PRO A 86 -4.19 -4.55 20.76
C PRO A 86 -5.01 -5.42 21.71
N THR A 87 -5.67 -6.46 21.18
CA THR A 87 -6.32 -7.50 21.99
C THR A 87 -5.32 -8.50 22.56
N GLN A 88 -4.12 -8.56 21.97
CA GLN A 88 -3.04 -9.43 22.39
C GLN A 88 -1.70 -8.68 22.46
N PRO A 89 -0.83 -8.95 23.46
CA PRO A 89 0.42 -8.21 23.65
C PRO A 89 1.41 -8.27 22.48
N TRP A 90 1.36 -9.32 21.67
CA TRP A 90 2.27 -9.53 20.55
C TRP A 90 1.88 -8.76 19.28
N VAL A 91 0.66 -8.22 19.21
CA VAL A 91 0.13 -7.58 17.99
C VAL A 91 0.92 -6.32 17.62
N ALA A 92 1.30 -5.51 18.61
CA ALA A 92 2.13 -4.32 18.38
C ALA A 92 3.46 -4.66 17.68
N SER A 93 4.11 -5.75 18.11
CA SER A 93 5.34 -6.25 17.46
C SER A 93 5.06 -6.85 16.08
N ALA A 94 3.89 -7.45 15.87
CA ALA A 94 3.50 -8.02 14.58
C ALA A 94 3.35 -6.94 13.49
N CYS A 95 2.86 -5.74 13.82
CA CYS A 95 2.78 -4.62 12.88
C CYS A 95 4.16 -4.27 12.30
N GLN A 96 5.18 -4.13 13.15
CA GLN A 96 6.53 -3.81 12.70
C GLN A 96 7.16 -4.94 11.88
N LEU A 97 6.90 -6.20 12.26
CA LEU A 97 7.43 -7.35 11.55
C LEU A 97 6.80 -7.52 10.17
N ILE A 98 5.49 -7.31 10.07
CA ILE A 98 4.77 -7.48 8.81
C ILE A 98 5.09 -6.35 7.83
N GLU A 99 5.26 -5.12 8.32
CA GLU A 99 5.75 -4.00 7.51
C GLU A 99 7.14 -4.29 6.96
N LYS A 100 8.09 -4.72 7.81
CA LYS A 100 9.45 -5.12 7.35
C LYS A 100 9.42 -6.26 6.34
N GLN A 101 8.51 -7.21 6.51
CA GLN A 101 8.32 -8.29 5.54
C GLN A 101 7.78 -7.76 4.21
N GLY A 102 6.84 -6.80 4.25
CA GLY A 102 6.39 -6.05 3.08
C GLY A 102 7.57 -5.39 2.36
N VAL A 103 8.41 -4.64 3.08
CA VAL A 103 9.61 -3.97 2.53
C VAL A 103 10.52 -4.96 1.81
N LYS A 104 10.79 -6.12 2.42
CA LYS A 104 11.63 -7.14 1.81
C LYS A 104 11.06 -7.64 0.48
N ILE A 105 9.75 -7.89 0.43
CA ILE A 105 9.08 -8.33 -0.81
C ILE A 105 9.08 -7.21 -1.84
N GLY A 106 8.80 -5.96 -1.44
CA GLY A 106 8.83 -4.79 -2.30
C GLY A 106 10.19 -4.56 -2.95
N LEU A 107 11.28 -4.75 -2.18
CA LEU A 107 12.64 -4.71 -2.72
C LEU A 107 12.88 -5.77 -3.78
N SER A 108 12.48 -7.02 -3.52
CA SER A 108 12.61 -8.11 -4.50
C SER A 108 11.77 -7.88 -5.77
N LEU A 109 10.58 -7.29 -5.64
CA LEU A 109 9.77 -6.88 -6.80
C LEU A 109 10.48 -5.80 -7.61
N ARG A 110 11.03 -4.78 -6.95
CA ARG A 110 11.78 -3.70 -7.62
C ARG A 110 13.01 -4.24 -8.38
N GLU A 111 13.70 -5.22 -7.81
CA GLU A 111 14.88 -5.86 -8.43
C GLU A 111 14.51 -6.75 -9.62
N THR A 112 13.40 -7.49 -9.52
CA THR A 112 12.93 -8.40 -10.59
C THR A 112 12.30 -7.62 -11.75
N THR A 113 11.64 -6.50 -11.45
CA THR A 113 11.01 -5.58 -12.41
C THR A 113 11.95 -4.40 -12.65
N GLY A 114 13.18 -4.65 -13.13
CA GLY A 114 14.28 -3.67 -13.26
C GLY A 114 14.00 -2.33 -13.99
N ASN A 115 12.77 -2.10 -14.47
CA ASN A 115 12.26 -0.86 -15.09
C ASN A 115 11.29 -0.04 -14.21
N PHE A 116 11.08 -0.35 -12.92
CA PHE A 116 10.11 0.40 -12.10
C PHE A 116 10.45 1.90 -11.96
N LYS A 117 11.74 2.25 -12.01
CA LYS A 117 12.20 3.65 -12.05
C LYS A 117 11.81 4.37 -13.35
N ASP A 118 11.75 3.67 -14.48
CA ASP A 118 11.33 4.27 -15.76
C ASP A 118 9.81 4.52 -15.77
N PHE A 119 9.01 3.64 -15.15
CA PHE A 119 7.56 3.83 -15.00
C PHE A 119 7.22 5.03 -14.10
N LEU A 120 7.85 5.13 -12.92
CA LEU A 120 7.62 6.25 -12.00
C LEU A 120 8.16 7.59 -12.53
N ALA A 121 9.26 7.57 -13.31
CA ALA A 121 9.80 8.77 -13.94
C ALA A 121 8.90 9.31 -15.07
N VAL A 122 8.20 8.42 -15.80
CA VAL A 122 7.25 8.80 -16.85
C VAL A 122 6.00 9.47 -16.25
N GLU A 123 5.42 8.91 -15.19
CA GLU A 123 4.22 9.52 -14.57
C GLU A 123 4.50 10.82 -13.82
N ALA A 124 5.65 10.93 -13.13
CA ALA A 124 6.06 12.20 -12.50
C ALA A 124 6.26 13.32 -13.53
N SER A 125 6.74 12.99 -14.74
CA SER A 125 6.86 13.91 -15.86
C SER A 125 5.49 14.34 -16.38
N ASP A 126 4.54 13.42 -16.55
CA ASP A 126 3.20 13.71 -17.05
C ASP A 126 2.35 14.53 -16.05
N ALA A 127 2.44 14.22 -14.75
CA ALA A 127 1.78 14.98 -13.69
C ALA A 127 2.33 16.42 -13.58
N ALA A 128 3.64 16.60 -13.75
CA ALA A 128 4.28 17.91 -13.81
C ALA A 128 3.85 18.71 -15.05
N HIS A 129 3.70 18.05 -16.21
CA HIS A 129 3.28 18.68 -17.45
C HIS A 129 1.81 19.15 -17.40
N GLN A 130 0.91 18.34 -16.82
CA GLN A 130 -0.49 18.69 -16.65
C GLN A 130 -0.69 19.85 -15.65
N SER A 131 0.08 19.85 -14.56
CA SER A 131 0.07 20.95 -13.57
C SER A 131 0.55 22.27 -14.19
N ALA A 132 1.61 22.24 -15.01
CA ALA A 132 2.10 23.42 -15.71
C ALA A 132 1.09 23.98 -16.74
N GLN A 133 0.33 23.11 -17.43
CA GLN A 133 -0.70 23.53 -18.39
C GLN A 133 -1.97 24.08 -17.73
N ALA A 134 -2.34 23.59 -16.54
CA ALA A 134 -3.46 24.14 -15.77
C ALA A 134 -3.19 25.58 -15.34
N ILE A 135 -1.98 25.86 -14.83
CA ILE A 135 -1.56 27.20 -14.40
C ILE A 135 -1.46 28.18 -15.58
N ALA A 136 -1.07 27.71 -16.78
CA ALA A 136 -0.98 28.54 -17.97
C ALA A 136 -2.34 28.91 -18.59
N ARG A 137 -3.43 28.23 -18.22
CA ARG A 137 -4.80 28.54 -18.70
C ARG A 137 -5.57 29.50 -17.80
N GLU A 138 -5.07 29.77 -16.60
CA GLU A 138 -5.71 30.65 -15.61
C GLU A 138 -5.13 32.08 -15.59
N ASN A 139 -4.21 32.43 -16.50
CA ASN A 139 -3.66 33.79 -16.68
C ASN A 139 -4.05 34.40 -18.03
#